data_AF-A0A397CZZ8-F1
#
_entry.id   AF-A0A397CZZ8-F1
#
_cell.length_a   1.000
_cell.length_b   1.000
_cell.length_c   1.000
_cell.angle_alpha   90.00
_cell.angle_beta   90.00
_cell.angle_gamma   90.00
#
_symmetry.space_group_name_H-M   'P 1'
#
loop_
_entity.id
_entity.type
_entity.pdbx_description
1 polymer ?
#
loop_
_entity_poly.entity_id
_entity_poly.type
_entity_poly.pdbx_seq_one_letter_code
_entity_poly.pdbx_strand_id
1 'polypeptide(L)'
;MKFSSSGLSMFITLLMLGLGVFSSETDASVTMESLGVVTSLVGTLLGGVLLDWTGRGAPYKRQYYAVRQLASGFPVALGAMLLSLAALPDRTWFLVWNGLTTLIFGTISPVVMIAMFHSVHPSQQALAVGLNSLSQHVLGDVPAPIIMGYIKDAWAPHCNSVLVDGVVVLNPECHQDKDGLIQAMMFPLAWMAWAVACFGIALYFARRNMVKAKNALLDSP
;
A
#
# COMPACT_ATOMS: atom_id res chain seq x y z
N MET A 1 -2.64 -5.62 -2.10
CA MET A 1 -2.31 -4.45 -1.24
C MET A 1 -1.85 -4.89 0.14
N LYS A 2 -2.67 -5.58 0.95
CA LYS A 2 -2.31 -5.95 2.33
C LYS A 2 -1.04 -6.81 2.45
N PHE A 3 -0.87 -7.78 1.56
CA PHE A 3 0.37 -8.56 1.48
C PHE A 3 1.61 -7.65 1.37
N SER A 4 1.63 -6.73 0.39
CA SER A 4 2.74 -5.82 0.15
C SER A 4 2.99 -4.89 1.35
N SER A 5 1.93 -4.31 1.92
CA SER A 5 2.08 -3.36 3.03
C SER A 5 2.60 -4.03 4.30
N SER A 6 2.04 -5.18 4.67
CA SER A 6 2.44 -5.89 5.91
C SER A 6 3.82 -6.53 5.78
N GLY A 7 4.12 -7.06 4.59
CA GLY A 7 5.44 -7.63 4.29
C GLY A 7 6.54 -6.58 4.36
N LEU A 8 6.30 -5.37 3.83
CA LEU A 8 7.26 -4.28 3.94
C LEU A 8 7.33 -3.73 5.36
N SER A 9 6.21 -3.45 6.02
CA SER A 9 6.20 -2.81 7.34
C SER A 9 6.94 -3.62 8.41
N MET A 10 6.92 -4.95 8.32
CA MET A 10 7.60 -5.81 9.29
C MET A 10 9.13 -5.71 9.21
N PHE A 11 9.68 -5.56 8.00
CA PHE A 11 11.13 -5.58 7.78
C PHE A 11 11.71 -4.20 7.48
N ILE A 12 10.88 -3.16 7.38
CA ILE A 12 11.29 -1.85 6.88
C ILE A 12 12.44 -1.24 7.69
N THR A 13 12.39 -1.33 9.02
CA THR A 13 13.44 -0.81 9.91
C THR A 13 14.77 -1.53 9.68
N LEU A 14 14.75 -2.87 9.65
CA LEU A 14 15.93 -3.69 9.38
C LEU A 14 16.50 -3.42 7.98
N LEU A 15 15.64 -3.28 6.98
CA LEU A 15 16.03 -2.97 5.61
C LEU A 15 16.72 -1.59 5.54
N MET A 16 16.16 -0.59 6.21
CA MET A 16 16.72 0.76 6.24
C MET A 16 18.06 0.84 6.97
N LEU A 17 18.23 0.06 8.04
CA LEU A 17 19.51 -0.09 8.75
C LEU A 17 20.54 -0.80 7.88
N GLY A 18 20.19 -1.93 7.25
CA GLY A 18 21.10 -2.69 6.39
C GLY A 18 21.57 -1.92 5.15
N LEU A 19 20.71 -1.06 4.60
CA LEU A 19 21.06 -0.17 3.49
C LEU A 19 21.88 1.05 3.93
N GLY A 20 21.99 1.31 5.23
CA GLY A 20 22.73 2.44 5.80
C GLY A 20 22.01 3.79 5.68
N VAL A 21 20.69 3.79 5.46
CA VAL A 21 19.87 5.02 5.42
C VAL A 21 19.74 5.64 6.80
N PHE A 22 19.69 4.77 7.83
CA PHE A 22 19.66 5.14 9.23
C PHE A 22 20.75 4.38 9.98
N SER A 23 21.27 4.98 11.04
CA SER A 23 22.31 4.40 11.91
C SER A 23 21.75 3.79 13.19
N SER A 24 20.53 4.17 13.59
CA SER A 24 19.88 3.75 14.82
C SER A 24 18.47 3.25 14.54
N GLU A 25 18.12 2.12 15.15
CA GLU A 25 16.79 1.51 15.05
C GLU A 25 15.68 2.45 15.52
N THR A 26 15.95 3.21 16.59
CA THR A 26 15.01 4.19 17.15
C THR A 26 14.78 5.33 16.19
N ASP A 27 15.84 5.87 15.57
CA ASP A 27 15.73 6.97 14.59
C ASP A 27 14.94 6.53 13.35
N ALA A 28 15.23 5.32 12.84
CA ALA A 28 14.50 4.72 11.73
C ALA A 28 13.01 4.54 12.05
N SER A 29 12.69 3.87 13.16
CA SER A 29 11.32 3.53 13.51
C SER A 29 10.48 4.78 13.78
N VAL A 30 10.98 5.71 14.60
CA VAL A 30 10.25 6.95 14.92
C VAL A 30 10.04 7.81 13.67
N THR A 31 11.06 7.96 12.82
CA THR A 31 10.94 8.79 11.62
C THR A 31 9.93 8.19 10.63
N MET A 32 10.03 6.88 10.36
CA MET A 32 9.16 6.22 9.40
C MET A 32 7.71 6.14 9.86
N GLU A 33 7.49 5.81 11.14
CA GLU A 33 6.14 5.67 11.69
C GLU A 33 5.46 7.03 11.84
N SER A 34 6.17 8.06 12.32
CA SER A 34 5.61 9.41 12.43
C SER A 34 5.22 9.97 11.06
N LEU A 35 6.08 9.81 10.05
CA LEU A 35 5.79 10.16 8.67
C LEU A 35 4.56 9.39 8.16
N GLY A 36 4.52 8.08 8.40
CA GLY A 36 3.42 7.20 8.00
C GLY A 36 2.09 7.61 8.60
N VAL A 37 2.04 7.94 9.89
CA VAL A 37 0.81 8.37 10.59
C VAL A 37 0.31 9.70 10.03
N VAL A 38 1.18 10.71 9.93
CA VAL A 38 0.78 12.04 9.45
C VAL A 38 0.27 11.98 8.02
N THR A 39 1.03 11.34 7.13
CA THR A 39 0.65 11.21 5.71
C THR A 39 -0.61 10.36 5.52
N SER A 40 -0.78 9.28 6.29
CA SER A 40 -1.99 8.45 6.20
C SER A 40 -3.24 9.16 6.71
N LEU A 41 -3.13 9.95 7.77
CA LEU A 41 -4.24 10.75 8.29
C LEU A 41 -4.68 11.81 7.27
N VAL A 42 -3.73 12.60 6.77
CA VAL A 42 -3.99 13.62 5.74
C VAL A 42 -4.52 12.97 4.46
N GLY A 43 -3.92 11.87 4.03
CA GLY A 43 -4.34 11.11 2.85
C GLY A 43 -5.77 10.61 2.99
N THR A 44 -6.16 10.05 4.13
CA THR A 44 -7.52 9.55 4.37
C THR A 44 -8.55 10.68 4.24
N LEU A 45 -8.27 11.84 4.83
CA LEU A 45 -9.15 13.01 4.72
C LEU A 45 -9.25 13.51 3.27
N LEU A 46 -8.11 13.66 2.59
CA LEU A 46 -8.06 14.10 1.20
C LEU A 46 -8.78 13.13 0.25
N GLY A 47 -8.63 11.82 0.46
CA GLY A 47 -9.27 10.79 -0.35
C GLY A 47 -10.79 10.84 -0.27
N GLY A 48 -11.32 11.01 0.94
CA GLY A 48 -12.76 11.18 1.17
C GLY A 48 -13.31 12.46 0.53
N VAL A 49 -12.66 13.60 0.80
CA VAL A 49 -13.07 14.91 0.26
C VAL A 49 -13.02 14.93 -1.27
N LEU A 50 -11.95 14.38 -1.88
CA LEU A 50 -11.80 14.31 -3.33
C LEU A 50 -12.89 13.46 -3.98
N LEU A 51 -13.22 12.32 -3.38
CA LEU A 51 -14.29 11.45 -3.88
C LEU A 51 -15.67 12.09 -3.72
N ASP A 52 -15.94 12.71 -2.57
CA ASP A 52 -17.19 13.40 -2.32
C ASP A 52 -17.37 14.58 -3.28
N TRP A 53 -16.29 15.33 -3.55
CA TRP A 53 -16.31 16.44 -4.51
C TRP A 53 -16.57 15.99 -5.95
N THR A 54 -15.88 14.94 -6.40
CA THR A 54 -16.06 14.38 -7.76
C THR A 54 -17.40 13.69 -7.96
N GLY A 55 -18.01 13.19 -6.88
CA GLY A 55 -19.33 12.56 -6.88
C GLY A 55 -20.51 13.51 -6.67
N ARG A 56 -20.29 14.82 -6.46
CA ARG A 56 -21.38 15.78 -6.19
C ARG A 56 -22.39 15.81 -7.34
N GLY A 57 -23.68 15.71 -7.00
CA GLY A 57 -24.79 15.87 -7.93
C GLY A 57 -25.11 14.66 -8.83
N ALA A 58 -24.38 13.53 -8.73
CA ALA A 58 -24.68 12.34 -9.53
C ALA A 58 -24.31 11.04 -8.79
N PRO A 59 -25.21 10.51 -7.92
CA PRO A 59 -24.95 9.30 -7.12
C PRO A 59 -24.53 8.08 -7.95
N TYR A 60 -25.12 7.91 -9.14
CA TYR A 60 -24.81 6.80 -10.06
C TYR A 60 -23.37 6.84 -10.61
N LYS A 61 -22.67 7.98 -10.54
CA LYS A 61 -21.27 8.12 -10.97
C LYS A 61 -20.26 7.85 -9.85
N ARG A 62 -20.69 7.86 -8.59
CA ARG A 62 -19.81 7.79 -7.42
C ARG A 62 -18.97 6.51 -7.40
N GLN A 63 -19.57 5.35 -7.71
CA GLN A 63 -18.85 4.08 -7.82
C GLN A 63 -17.79 4.12 -8.94
N TYR A 64 -18.12 4.69 -10.10
CA TYR A 64 -17.18 4.81 -11.22
C TYR A 64 -15.99 5.72 -10.87
N TYR A 65 -16.23 6.87 -10.23
CA TYR A 65 -15.15 7.75 -9.80
C TYR A 65 -14.28 7.13 -8.71
N ALA A 66 -14.88 6.39 -7.77
CA ALA A 66 -14.13 5.63 -6.76
C ALA A 66 -13.20 4.62 -7.43
N VAL A 67 -13.72 3.77 -8.32
CA VAL A 67 -12.91 2.76 -9.02
C VAL A 67 -11.86 3.41 -9.93
N ARG A 68 -12.17 4.55 -10.56
CA ARG A 68 -11.20 5.32 -11.36
C ARG A 68 -10.05 5.84 -10.48
N GLN A 69 -10.35 6.40 -9.32
CA GLN A 69 -9.35 6.90 -8.37
C GLN A 69 -8.46 5.76 -7.85
N LEU A 70 -9.02 4.57 -7.61
CA LEU A 70 -8.24 3.37 -7.28
C LEU A 70 -7.34 2.95 -8.46
N ALA A 71 -7.92 2.83 -9.65
CA ALA A 71 -7.19 2.39 -10.86
C ALA A 71 -6.04 3.33 -11.25
N SER A 72 -6.17 4.64 -11.02
CA SER A 72 -5.05 5.59 -11.21
C SER A 72 -4.13 5.68 -9.99
N GLY A 73 -4.67 5.55 -8.78
CA GLY A 73 -3.91 5.69 -7.54
C GLY A 73 -2.86 4.61 -7.35
N PHE A 74 -3.17 3.35 -7.66
CA PHE A 74 -2.22 2.25 -7.51
C PHE A 74 -0.97 2.37 -8.41
N PRO A 75 -1.07 2.66 -9.72
CA PRO A 75 0.09 2.94 -10.56
C PRO A 75 0.92 4.13 -10.09
N VAL A 76 0.27 5.22 -9.66
CA VAL A 76 0.98 6.42 -9.17
C VAL A 76 1.71 6.12 -7.86
N ALA A 77 1.09 5.40 -6.93
CA ALA A 77 1.74 4.94 -5.70
C ALA A 77 2.92 4.01 -5.99
N LEU A 78 2.76 3.06 -6.93
CA LEU A 78 3.84 2.17 -7.35
C LEU A 78 5.02 2.95 -7.96
N GLY A 79 4.73 3.94 -8.81
CA GLY A 79 5.76 4.82 -9.39
C GLY A 79 6.50 5.63 -8.32
N ALA A 80 5.78 6.26 -7.39
CA ALA A 80 6.38 7.00 -6.27
C ALA A 80 7.24 6.10 -5.38
N MET A 81 6.82 4.84 -5.18
CA MET A 81 7.57 3.88 -4.39
C MET A 81 8.85 3.39 -5.09
N LEU A 82 8.81 3.18 -6.40
CA LEU A 82 10.00 2.90 -7.19
C LEU A 82 10.99 4.08 -7.17
N LEU A 83 10.47 5.32 -7.21
CA LEU A 83 11.30 6.53 -7.03
C LEU A 83 11.91 6.60 -5.62
N SER A 84 11.18 6.18 -4.58
CA SER A 84 11.76 6.09 -3.23
C SER A 84 12.91 5.08 -3.17
N LEU A 85 12.78 3.92 -3.83
CA LEU A 85 13.87 2.95 -3.90
C LEU A 85 15.06 3.46 -4.71
N ALA A 86 14.80 4.12 -5.83
CA ALA A 86 15.85 4.69 -6.68
C ALA A 86 16.60 5.87 -5.99
N ALA A 87 15.97 6.53 -5.04
CA ALA A 87 16.59 7.60 -4.25
C ALA A 87 17.55 7.08 -3.17
N LEU A 88 17.59 5.77 -2.89
CA LEU A 88 18.55 5.19 -1.97
C LEU A 88 19.99 5.37 -2.50
N PRO A 89 20.97 5.73 -1.66
CA PRO A 89 20.92 5.78 -0.19
C PRO A 89 20.59 7.16 0.40
N ASP A 90 20.16 8.15 -0.38
CA ASP A 90 19.86 9.49 0.14
C ASP A 90 18.61 9.46 1.04
N ARG A 91 18.83 9.69 2.35
CA ARG A 91 17.78 9.70 3.37
C ARG A 91 16.67 10.70 3.06
N THR A 92 17.00 11.91 2.60
CA THR A 92 16.02 12.99 2.43
C THR A 92 15.09 12.68 1.26
N TRP A 93 15.67 12.31 0.12
CA TRP A 93 14.88 11.98 -1.06
C TRP A 93 14.07 10.70 -0.89
N PHE A 94 14.63 9.69 -0.19
CA PHE A 94 13.88 8.50 0.19
C PHE A 94 12.63 8.87 1.02
N LEU A 95 12.79 9.71 2.06
CA LEU A 95 11.67 10.09 2.93
C LEU A 95 10.60 10.91 2.19
N VAL A 96 11.00 11.79 1.26
CA VAL A 96 10.05 12.58 0.46
C VAL A 96 9.19 11.67 -0.42
N TRP A 97 9.82 10.76 -1.18
CA TRP A 97 9.09 9.84 -2.06
C TRP A 97 8.30 8.78 -1.28
N ASN A 98 8.82 8.31 -0.16
CA ASN A 98 8.11 7.41 0.75
C ASN A 98 6.86 8.10 1.34
N GLY A 99 7.01 9.33 1.84
CA GLY A 99 5.91 10.14 2.37
C GLY A 99 4.82 10.43 1.32
N LEU A 100 5.21 10.68 0.07
CA LEU A 100 4.25 10.81 -1.03
C LEU A 100 3.51 9.49 -1.29
N THR A 101 4.22 8.36 -1.26
CA THR A 101 3.66 7.02 -1.45
C THR A 101 2.62 6.71 -0.36
N THR A 102 2.97 6.91 0.92
CA THR A 102 2.06 6.68 2.05
C THR A 102 0.86 7.62 2.04
N LEU A 103 1.05 8.88 1.63
CA LEU A 103 -0.04 9.83 1.42
C LEU A 103 -1.03 9.32 0.37
N ILE A 104 -0.55 8.87 -0.79
CA ILE A 104 -1.40 8.34 -1.87
C ILE A 104 -2.15 7.09 -1.37
N PHE A 105 -1.49 6.16 -0.68
CA PHE A 105 -2.17 5.00 -0.10
C PHE A 105 -3.23 5.38 0.94
N GLY A 106 -2.97 6.41 1.75
CA GLY A 106 -3.96 7.00 2.64
C GLY A 106 -5.22 7.44 1.90
N THR A 107 -5.07 8.08 0.72
CA THR A 107 -6.24 8.51 -0.09
C THR A 107 -7.05 7.34 -0.66
N ILE A 108 -6.41 6.22 -0.94
CA ILE A 108 -7.03 5.02 -1.54
C ILE A 108 -7.89 4.27 -0.51
N SER A 109 -7.50 4.29 0.77
CA SER A 109 -8.14 3.54 1.86
C SER A 109 -9.66 3.79 1.98
N PRO A 110 -10.16 5.03 2.18
CA PRO A 110 -11.60 5.28 2.29
C PRO A 110 -12.34 5.05 0.95
N VAL A 111 -11.67 5.27 -0.18
CA VAL A 111 -12.23 5.09 -1.52
C VAL A 111 -12.55 3.62 -1.79
N VAL A 112 -11.69 2.70 -1.34
CA VAL A 112 -11.93 1.25 -1.47
C VAL A 112 -13.17 0.82 -0.70
N MET A 113 -13.37 1.35 0.52
CA MET A 113 -14.57 1.05 1.32
C MET A 113 -15.83 1.55 0.64
N ILE A 114 -15.83 2.78 0.11
CA ILE A 114 -16.98 3.34 -0.59
C ILE A 114 -17.29 2.54 -1.86
N ALA A 115 -16.27 2.16 -2.64
CA ALA A 115 -16.47 1.31 -3.82
C ALA A 115 -17.11 -0.05 -3.45
N MET A 116 -16.68 -0.66 -2.34
CA MET A 116 -17.25 -1.90 -1.83
C MET A 116 -18.70 -1.73 -1.37
N PHE A 117 -19.01 -0.68 -0.60
CA PHE A 117 -20.37 -0.40 -0.13
C PHE A 117 -21.37 -0.15 -1.25
N HIS A 118 -20.94 0.42 -2.37
CA HIS A 118 -21.77 0.57 -3.57
C HIS A 118 -21.89 -0.69 -4.42
N SER A 119 -21.12 -1.74 -4.11
CA SER A 119 -21.16 -3.01 -4.84
C SER A 119 -22.10 -4.04 -4.22
N VAL A 120 -22.66 -3.75 -3.04
CA VAL A 120 -23.55 -4.63 -2.28
C VAL A 120 -24.79 -3.89 -1.79
N HIS A 121 -25.84 -4.62 -1.44
CA HIS A 121 -27.02 -4.03 -0.80
C HIS A 121 -26.67 -3.49 0.61
N PRO A 122 -27.28 -2.38 1.08
CA PRO A 122 -27.00 -1.82 2.41
C PRO A 122 -27.06 -2.84 3.57
N SER A 123 -28.00 -3.78 3.53
CA SER A 123 -28.14 -4.84 4.54
C SER A 123 -26.98 -5.84 4.58
N GLN A 124 -26.15 -5.90 3.52
CA GLN A 124 -25.02 -6.84 3.38
C GLN A 124 -23.66 -6.15 3.59
N GLN A 125 -23.63 -4.84 3.83
CA GLN A 125 -22.37 -4.09 3.96
C GLN A 125 -21.49 -4.61 5.10
N ALA A 126 -22.09 -4.96 6.25
CA ALA A 126 -21.36 -5.55 7.38
C ALA A 126 -20.69 -6.88 6.99
N LEU A 127 -21.40 -7.75 6.27
CA LEU A 127 -20.85 -9.00 5.75
C LEU A 127 -19.72 -8.76 4.76
N ALA A 128 -19.88 -7.79 3.85
CA ALA A 128 -18.84 -7.44 2.87
C ALA A 128 -17.56 -6.93 3.55
N VAL A 129 -17.68 -6.09 4.59
CA VAL A 129 -16.54 -5.64 5.40
C VAL A 129 -15.86 -6.81 6.10
N GLY A 130 -16.65 -7.69 6.73
CA GLY A 130 -16.14 -8.88 7.41
C GLY A 130 -15.37 -9.82 6.47
N LEU A 131 -15.96 -10.13 5.30
CA LEU A 131 -15.32 -10.98 4.28
C LEU A 131 -14.06 -10.33 3.70
N ASN A 132 -14.08 -9.02 3.46
CA ASN A 132 -12.90 -8.28 3.01
C ASN A 132 -11.79 -8.34 4.08
N SER A 133 -12.11 -8.11 5.36
CA SER A 133 -11.15 -8.21 6.45
C SER A 133 -10.57 -9.63 6.57
N LEU A 134 -11.41 -10.66 6.57
CA LEU A 134 -10.98 -12.05 6.61
C LEU A 134 -10.05 -12.39 5.42
N SER A 135 -10.42 -11.96 4.21
CA SER A 135 -9.61 -12.17 3.00
C SER A 135 -8.25 -11.48 3.11
N GLN A 136 -8.22 -10.28 3.67
CA GLN A 136 -7.00 -9.52 3.93
C GLN A 136 -6.10 -10.20 4.96
N HIS A 137 -6.67 -10.88 5.95
CA HIS A 137 -5.90 -11.62 6.93
C HIS A 137 -5.31 -12.90 6.35
N VAL A 138 -6.19 -13.75 5.81
CA VAL A 138 -5.82 -15.08 5.30
C VAL A 138 -4.84 -14.99 4.13
N LEU A 139 -5.00 -14.02 3.23
CA LEU A 139 -4.19 -13.90 2.01
C LEU A 139 -3.18 -12.74 2.05
N GLY A 140 -3.23 -11.91 3.08
CA GLY A 140 -2.44 -10.68 3.14
C GLY A 140 -1.49 -10.67 4.32
N ASP A 141 -1.95 -10.15 5.46
CA ASP A 141 -1.06 -9.80 6.57
C ASP A 141 -0.51 -10.99 7.36
N VAL A 142 -1.19 -12.14 7.40
CA VAL A 142 -0.67 -13.38 8.02
C VAL A 142 0.42 -14.04 7.16
N PRO A 143 0.21 -14.31 5.85
CA PRO A 143 1.23 -14.96 5.05
C PRO A 143 2.41 -14.04 4.66
N ALA A 144 2.21 -12.72 4.62
CA ALA A 144 3.23 -11.78 4.16
C ALA A 144 4.53 -11.80 4.98
N PRO A 145 4.51 -11.69 6.32
CA PRO A 145 5.66 -11.91 7.19
C PRO A 145 6.45 -13.18 6.90
N ILE A 146 5.76 -14.30 6.73
CA ILE A 146 6.37 -15.62 6.57
C ILE A 146 7.11 -15.69 5.24
N ILE A 147 6.43 -15.29 4.16
CA ILE A 147 7.01 -15.30 2.80
C ILE A 147 8.15 -14.28 2.70
N MET A 148 7.96 -13.07 3.25
CA MET A 148 8.99 -12.03 3.21
C MET A 148 10.20 -12.36 4.07
N GLY A 149 10.00 -12.99 5.23
CA GLY A 149 11.10 -13.48 6.06
C GLY A 149 11.93 -14.52 5.32
N TYR A 150 11.27 -15.51 4.69
CA TYR A 150 11.93 -16.52 3.88
C TYR A 150 12.71 -15.90 2.70
N ILE A 151 12.11 -14.97 1.97
CA ILE A 151 12.76 -14.27 0.84
C ILE A 151 13.96 -13.46 1.34
N LYS A 152 13.81 -12.72 2.45
CA LYS A 152 14.90 -11.94 3.06
C LYS A 152 16.05 -12.86 3.46
N ASP A 153 15.78 -13.96 4.14
CA ASP A 153 16.82 -14.89 4.60
C ASP A 153 17.53 -15.59 3.42
N ALA A 154 16.82 -15.83 2.31
CA ALA A 154 17.39 -16.43 1.11
C ALA A 154 18.24 -15.44 0.30
N TRP A 155 17.84 -14.17 0.21
CA TRP A 155 18.52 -13.17 -0.63
C TRP A 155 19.53 -12.32 0.15
N ALA A 156 19.41 -12.25 1.47
CA ALA A 156 20.30 -11.49 2.35
C ALA A 156 20.66 -12.29 3.62
N PRO A 157 21.41 -13.40 3.48
CA PRO A 157 21.71 -14.31 4.57
C PRO A 157 22.52 -13.66 5.71
N HIS A 158 23.35 -12.66 5.43
CA HIS A 158 24.15 -11.95 6.43
C HIS A 158 23.39 -10.79 7.10
N CYS A 159 22.11 -10.58 6.76
CA CYS A 159 21.25 -9.58 7.40
C CYS A 159 20.32 -10.23 8.43
N ASN A 160 20.93 -10.93 9.38
CA ASN A 160 20.33 -11.47 10.59
C ASN A 160 20.69 -10.61 11.81
N SER A 161 19.96 -10.80 12.91
CA SER A 161 20.29 -10.19 14.20
C SER A 161 21.23 -11.10 14.98
N VAL A 162 22.36 -10.56 15.45
CA VAL A 162 23.39 -11.27 16.22
C VAL A 162 23.56 -10.61 17.59
N LEU A 163 23.96 -11.40 18.59
CA LEU A 163 24.27 -10.88 19.91
C LEU A 163 25.73 -10.38 19.92
N VAL A 164 25.92 -9.08 20.11
CA VAL A 164 27.25 -8.48 20.32
C VAL A 164 27.22 -7.80 21.68
N ASP A 165 28.11 -8.21 22.59
CA ASP A 165 28.24 -7.64 23.94
C ASP A 165 26.93 -7.64 24.76
N GLY A 166 26.09 -8.66 24.58
CA GLY A 166 24.82 -8.82 25.29
C GLY A 166 23.66 -8.00 24.71
N VAL A 167 23.88 -7.27 23.62
CA VAL A 167 22.86 -6.51 22.90
C VAL A 167 22.57 -7.18 21.56
N VAL A 168 21.29 -7.30 21.20
CA VAL A 168 20.86 -7.77 19.88
C VAL A 168 21.10 -6.63 18.89
N VAL A 169 22.04 -6.83 17.96
CA VAL A 169 22.35 -5.86 16.90
C VAL A 169 22.23 -6.51 15.53
N LEU A 170 22.06 -5.70 14.49
CA LEU A 170 22.13 -6.18 13.11
C LEU A 170 23.56 -6.68 12.83
N ASN A 171 23.68 -7.83 12.17
CA ASN A 171 24.97 -8.40 11.81
C ASN A 171 25.81 -7.37 11.01
N PRO A 172 27.05 -7.06 11.47
CA PRO A 172 27.93 -6.12 10.79
C PRO A 172 28.18 -6.48 9.32
N GLU A 173 28.11 -7.76 8.95
CA GLU A 173 28.32 -8.25 7.58
C GLU A 173 27.13 -7.95 6.65
N CYS A 174 26.00 -7.47 7.18
CA CYS A 174 24.80 -7.14 6.39
C CYS A 174 25.07 -6.13 5.24
N HIS A 175 26.13 -5.31 5.36
CA HIS A 175 26.53 -4.40 4.29
C HIS A 175 26.93 -5.10 2.98
N GLN A 176 27.23 -6.40 3.02
CA GLN A 176 27.59 -7.22 1.84
C GLN A 176 26.36 -7.62 1.01
N ASP A 177 25.17 -7.66 1.62
CA ASP A 177 23.94 -8.16 1.00
C ASP A 177 22.95 -7.04 0.60
N LYS A 178 23.44 -5.81 0.39
CA LYS A 178 22.59 -4.65 0.05
C LYS A 178 21.73 -4.89 -1.20
N ASP A 179 22.29 -5.54 -2.22
CA ASP A 179 21.55 -5.86 -3.45
C ASP A 179 20.42 -6.87 -3.18
N GLY A 180 20.68 -7.85 -2.32
CA GLY A 180 19.67 -8.81 -1.86
C GLY A 180 18.53 -8.14 -1.09
N LEU A 181 18.83 -7.11 -0.29
CA LEU A 181 17.83 -6.30 0.41
C LEU A 181 16.93 -5.53 -0.57
N ILE A 182 17.53 -4.88 -1.57
CA ILE A 182 16.77 -4.15 -2.59
C ILE A 182 15.88 -5.12 -3.38
N GLN A 183 16.41 -6.29 -3.74
CA GLN A 183 15.63 -7.36 -4.37
C GLN A 183 14.45 -7.80 -3.51
N ALA A 184 14.68 -8.01 -2.21
CA ALA A 184 13.62 -8.38 -1.27
C ALA A 184 12.53 -7.30 -1.21
N MET A 185 12.89 -6.00 -1.25
CA MET A 185 11.93 -4.89 -1.31
C MET A 185 11.15 -4.82 -2.63
N MET A 186 11.74 -5.26 -3.75
CA MET A 186 11.06 -5.29 -5.05
C MET A 186 9.94 -6.34 -5.11
N PHE A 187 10.02 -7.44 -4.36
CA PHE A 187 9.01 -8.49 -4.40
C PHE A 187 7.60 -8.03 -3.98
N PRO A 188 7.42 -7.34 -2.82
CA PRO A 188 6.16 -6.68 -2.47
C PRO A 188 5.65 -5.69 -3.51
N LEU A 189 6.54 -5.00 -4.23
CA LEU A 189 6.18 -4.06 -5.28
C LEU A 189 5.68 -4.76 -6.53
N ALA A 190 6.34 -5.84 -6.94
CA ALA A 190 5.86 -6.69 -8.02
C ALA A 190 4.47 -7.25 -7.69
N TRP A 191 4.22 -7.60 -6.42
CA TRP A 191 2.91 -8.04 -5.96
C TRP A 191 1.81 -6.98 -6.12
N MET A 192 2.17 -5.68 -6.11
CA MET A 192 1.19 -4.60 -6.37
C MET A 192 0.71 -4.55 -7.82
N ALA A 193 1.43 -5.14 -8.78
CA ALA A 193 0.99 -5.20 -10.17
C ALA A 193 -0.38 -5.91 -10.30
N TRP A 194 -0.65 -6.91 -9.46
CA TRP A 194 -1.96 -7.56 -9.39
C TRP A 194 -3.07 -6.60 -8.99
N ALA A 195 -2.81 -5.66 -8.07
CA ALA A 195 -3.79 -4.64 -7.69
C ALA A 195 -4.09 -3.72 -8.88
N VAL A 196 -3.06 -3.29 -9.61
CA VAL A 196 -3.22 -2.46 -10.82
C VAL A 196 -4.07 -3.19 -11.87
N ALA A 197 -3.78 -4.46 -12.14
CA ALA A 197 -4.53 -5.27 -13.09
C ALA A 197 -6.01 -5.43 -12.66
N CYS A 198 -6.25 -5.82 -11.40
CA CYS A 198 -7.59 -6.02 -10.87
C CYS A 198 -8.44 -4.74 -10.88
N PHE A 199 -7.88 -3.60 -10.48
CA PHE A 199 -8.61 -2.32 -10.53
C PHE A 199 -8.78 -1.79 -11.95
N GLY A 200 -7.85 -2.09 -12.86
CA GLY A 200 -8.02 -1.84 -14.29
C GLY A 200 -9.22 -2.60 -14.88
N ILE A 201 -9.36 -3.88 -14.55
CA ILE A 201 -10.52 -4.70 -14.93
C ILE A 201 -11.80 -4.18 -14.25
N ALA A 202 -11.73 -3.84 -12.97
CA ALA A 202 -12.88 -3.28 -12.25
C ALA A 202 -13.36 -1.97 -12.87
N LEU A 203 -12.45 -1.11 -13.36
CA LEU A 203 -12.79 0.14 -14.03
C LEU A 203 -13.57 -0.10 -15.32
N TYR A 204 -13.20 -1.14 -16.08
CA TYR A 204 -13.93 -1.54 -17.27
C TYR A 204 -15.39 -1.90 -16.93
N PHE A 205 -15.61 -2.73 -15.90
CA PHE A 205 -16.97 -3.10 -15.46
C PHE A 205 -17.74 -1.92 -14.86
N ALA A 206 -17.10 -1.09 -14.03
CA ALA A 206 -17.70 0.08 -13.43
C ALA A 206 -18.19 1.08 -14.49
N ARG A 207 -17.43 1.26 -15.59
CA ARG A 207 -17.85 2.09 -16.73
C ARG A 207 -19.10 1.53 -17.40
N ARG A 208 -19.18 0.21 -17.63
CA ARG A 208 -20.37 -0.42 -18.23
C ARG A 208 -21.60 -0.26 -17.35
N ASN A 209 -21.46 -0.45 -16.04
CA ASN A 209 -22.56 -0.29 -15.09
C ASN A 209 -23.04 1.16 -15.00
N MET A 210 -22.12 2.14 -15.05
CA MET A 210 -22.48 3.56 -15.06
C MET A 210 -23.27 3.95 -16.31
N VAL A 211 -22.90 3.44 -17.50
CA VAL A 211 -23.65 3.69 -18.74
C VAL A 211 -25.05 3.07 -18.68
N LYS A 212 -25.17 1.82 -18.19
CA LYS A 212 -26.48 1.17 -17.99
C LYS A 212 -27.37 1.97 -17.04
N ALA A 213 -26.83 2.39 -15.89
CA ALA A 213 -27.56 3.20 -14.92
C ALA A 213 -27.99 4.57 -15.49
N LYS A 214 -27.13 5.20 -16.30
CA LYS A 214 -27.47 6.45 -17.00
C LYS A 214 -28.65 6.25 -17.96
N ASN A 215 -28.63 5.18 -18.76
CA ASN A 215 -29.70 4.91 -19.73
C ASN A 215 -31.03 4.62 -19.01
N ALA A 216 -31.01 3.81 -17.95
CA ALA A 216 -32.20 3.54 -17.14
C ALA A 216 -32.83 4.80 -16.52
N LEU A 217 -32.02 5.82 -16.19
CA LEU A 217 -32.49 7.13 -15.70
C LEU A 217 -33.03 8.04 -16.81
N LEU A 218 -32.64 7.82 -18.06
CA LEU A 218 -33.18 8.56 -19.20
C LEU A 218 -34.52 7.96 -19.69
N ASP A 219 -34.72 6.66 -19.43
CA ASP A 219 -35.93 5.92 -19.80
C ASP A 219 -37.02 5.97 -18.71
N SER A 220 -36.74 6.54 -17.53
CA SER A 220 -37.74 6.77 -16.48
C SER A 220 -38.60 8.01 -16.82
N PRO A 221 -39.93 7.85 -16.95
CA PRO A 221 -40.85 8.92 -17.36
C PRO A 221 -40.97 10.08 -16.35
#